data_AF-A0A2E4XUX2-F1
#
_entry.id   AF-A0A2E4XUX2-F1
#
_cell.length_a   1.000
_cell.length_b   1.000
_cell.length_c   1.000
_cell.angle_alpha   90.00
_cell.angle_beta   90.00
_cell.angle_gamma   90.00
#
_symmetry.space_group_name_H-M   'P 1'
#
loop_
_entity.id
_entity.type
_entity.pdbx_description
1 polymer ?
#
loop_
_entity_poly.entity_id
_entity_poly.type
_entity_poly.pdbx_seq_one_letter_code
_entity_poly.pdbx_strand_id
1 'polypeptide(L)'
;MSVLQGLKVLQVGPGLGAAVCGRLFADVGADANCFEPARDTPLAEHLNNGKPSLTALPKSMDIVVLEGGPAALTENGWGVAAMRRRYPDAAIVALSPYGQTGPDADKPATDLTLFCASAIARCLTGQVDDLSEAPVRAVGEQSAFIGGLAAACAGMHA
;
A
#
# COMPACT_ATOMS: atom_id res chain seq x y z
N MET A 1 12.53 -21.63 -11.27
CA MET A 1 11.74 -21.72 -10.03
C MET A 1 11.67 -20.29 -9.50
N SER A 2 10.51 -19.65 -9.50
CA SER A 2 10.36 -18.36 -8.82
C SER A 2 10.17 -18.60 -7.32
N VAL A 3 10.59 -17.64 -6.49
CA VAL A 3 10.67 -17.84 -5.03
C VAL A 3 9.29 -18.03 -4.41
N LEU A 4 8.25 -17.35 -4.92
CA LEU A 4 6.89 -17.38 -4.37
C LEU A 4 5.86 -18.07 -5.28
N GLN A 5 6.30 -19.00 -6.12
CA GLN A 5 5.39 -19.71 -7.03
C GLN A 5 4.24 -20.39 -6.27
N GLY A 6 3.00 -20.10 -6.67
CA GLY A 6 1.79 -20.70 -6.07
C GLY A 6 1.19 -19.91 -4.89
N LEU A 7 1.89 -18.88 -4.40
CA LEU A 7 1.35 -17.98 -3.37
C LEU A 7 0.32 -17.02 -4.00
N LYS A 8 -0.90 -16.96 -3.46
CA LYS A 8 -1.98 -16.09 -3.95
C LYS A 8 -2.07 -14.82 -3.13
N VAL A 9 -1.86 -13.69 -3.79
CA VAL A 9 -1.87 -12.36 -3.17
C VAL A 9 -3.01 -11.54 -3.73
N LEU A 10 -3.82 -10.96 -2.86
CA LEU A 10 -4.88 -10.02 -3.23
C LEU A 10 -4.54 -8.61 -2.77
N GLN A 11 -4.35 -7.71 -3.72
CA GLN A 11 -4.33 -6.27 -3.47
C GLN A 11 -5.75 -5.71 -3.56
N VAL A 12 -6.18 -4.95 -2.57
CA VAL A 12 -7.52 -4.34 -2.54
C VAL A 12 -7.42 -2.83 -2.57
N GLY A 13 -8.17 -2.21 -3.48
CA GLY A 13 -8.36 -0.77 -3.56
C GLY A 13 -7.30 -0.03 -4.37
N PRO A 14 -7.43 1.32 -4.41
CA PRO A 14 -6.68 2.16 -5.33
C PRO A 14 -5.29 2.58 -4.84
N GLY A 15 -4.93 2.24 -3.60
CA GLY A 15 -3.71 2.72 -2.95
C GLY A 15 -2.40 2.35 -3.67
N LEU A 16 -1.48 3.31 -3.79
CA LEU A 16 -0.21 3.11 -4.50
C LEU A 16 0.81 2.29 -3.69
N GLY A 17 0.79 2.36 -2.37
CA GLY A 17 1.63 1.53 -1.51
C GLY A 17 1.23 0.06 -1.59
N ALA A 18 -0.07 -0.24 -1.59
CA ALA A 18 -0.59 -1.58 -1.87
C ALA A 18 -0.26 -2.01 -3.31
N ALA A 19 -0.30 -1.09 -4.28
CA ALA A 19 0.11 -1.36 -5.66
C ALA A 19 1.61 -1.74 -5.78
N VAL A 20 2.50 -1.03 -5.08
CA VAL A 20 3.92 -1.37 -4.96
C VAL A 20 4.09 -2.74 -4.32
N CYS A 21 3.43 -3.00 -3.19
CA CYS A 21 3.49 -4.28 -2.50
C CYS A 21 3.05 -5.44 -3.41
N GLY A 22 1.89 -5.32 -4.05
CA GLY A 22 1.38 -6.33 -4.99
C GLY A 22 2.30 -6.54 -6.19
N ARG A 23 2.94 -5.48 -6.70
CA ARG A 23 3.91 -5.58 -7.79
C ARG A 23 5.16 -6.36 -7.37
N LEU A 24 5.69 -6.10 -6.17
CA LEU A 24 6.85 -6.84 -5.65
C LEU A 24 6.57 -8.33 -5.51
N PHE A 25 5.40 -8.70 -4.99
CA PHE A 25 4.96 -10.10 -4.94
C PHE A 25 4.88 -10.73 -6.34
N ALA A 26 4.30 -10.02 -7.31
CA ALA A 26 4.23 -10.47 -8.69
C ALA A 26 5.62 -10.67 -9.31
N ASP A 27 6.53 -9.71 -9.10
CA ASP A 27 7.89 -9.73 -9.66
C ASP A 27 8.72 -10.93 -9.14
N VAL A 28 8.47 -11.39 -7.90
CA VAL A 28 9.10 -12.61 -7.34
C VAL A 28 8.28 -13.89 -7.56
N GLY A 29 7.21 -13.78 -8.36
CA GLY A 29 6.47 -14.90 -8.96
C GLY A 29 5.24 -15.40 -8.20
N ALA A 30 4.66 -14.60 -7.30
CA ALA A 30 3.36 -14.89 -6.71
C ALA A 30 2.22 -14.67 -7.72
N ASP A 31 1.09 -15.35 -7.52
CA ASP A 31 -0.18 -15.09 -8.21
C ASP A 31 -0.86 -13.86 -7.59
N ALA A 32 -0.40 -12.68 -8.01
CA ALA A 32 -0.87 -11.39 -7.51
C ALA A 32 -2.04 -10.86 -8.34
N ASN A 33 -3.19 -10.70 -7.69
CA ASN A 33 -4.42 -10.18 -8.27
C ASN A 33 -4.81 -8.87 -7.59
N CYS A 34 -5.58 -8.03 -8.27
CA CYS A 34 -6.07 -6.77 -7.73
C CYS A 34 -7.61 -6.69 -7.79
N PHE A 35 -8.23 -6.03 -6.81
CA PHE A 35 -9.66 -5.72 -6.78
C PHE A 35 -9.82 -4.21 -6.61
N GLU A 36 -10.53 -3.57 -7.54
CA GLU A 36 -10.69 -2.10 -7.60
C GLU A 36 -9.37 -1.29 -7.59
N PRO A 37 -8.38 -1.61 -8.45
CA PRO A 37 -7.13 -0.86 -8.53
C PRO A 37 -7.30 0.50 -9.22
N ALA A 38 -6.46 1.48 -8.85
CA ALA A 38 -6.27 2.71 -9.62
C ALA A 38 -5.44 2.44 -10.90
N ARG A 39 -5.77 3.13 -11.99
CA ARG A 39 -5.04 3.12 -13.28
C ARG A 39 -5.09 4.49 -13.97
N ASP A 40 -5.42 5.53 -13.21
CA ASP A 40 -5.63 6.91 -13.65
C ASP A 40 -4.33 7.69 -13.88
N THR A 41 -3.19 7.17 -13.39
CA THR A 41 -1.87 7.74 -13.62
C THR A 41 -0.93 6.71 -14.28
N PRO A 42 0.10 7.14 -15.03
CA PRO A 42 1.09 6.22 -15.60
C PRO A 42 1.80 5.36 -14.55
N LEU A 43 2.00 5.89 -13.34
CA LEU A 43 2.58 5.14 -12.23
C LEU A 43 1.60 4.06 -11.73
N ALA A 44 0.34 4.40 -11.50
CA ALA A 44 -0.68 3.44 -11.08
C ALA A 44 -0.87 2.33 -12.14
N GLU A 45 -0.91 2.70 -13.41
CA GLU A 45 -0.96 1.76 -14.53
C GLU A 45 0.25 0.82 -14.54
N HIS A 46 1.47 1.37 -14.41
CA HIS A 46 2.70 0.59 -14.35
C HIS A 46 2.72 -0.40 -13.18
N LEU A 47 2.39 0.06 -11.97
CA LEU A 47 2.38 -0.78 -10.77
C LEU A 47 1.32 -1.89 -10.85
N ASN A 48 0.19 -1.61 -11.51
CA ASN A 48 -0.89 -2.57 -11.68
C ASN A 48 -0.81 -3.38 -12.99
N ASN A 49 0.24 -3.22 -13.78
CA ASN A 49 0.49 -4.04 -14.96
C ASN A 49 0.83 -5.48 -14.54
N GLY A 50 0.36 -6.47 -15.31
CA GLY A 50 0.59 -7.90 -15.07
C GLY A 50 -0.26 -8.52 -13.96
N LYS A 51 -0.93 -7.72 -13.11
CA LYS A 51 -1.86 -8.20 -12.08
C LYS A 51 -3.30 -8.21 -12.62
N PRO A 52 -3.98 -9.37 -12.71
CA PRO A 52 -5.37 -9.43 -13.15
C PRO A 52 -6.28 -8.60 -12.23
N SER A 53 -7.21 -7.85 -12.83
CA SER A 53 -8.24 -7.11 -12.10
C SER A 53 -9.48 -7.97 -11.95
N LEU A 54 -9.81 -8.33 -10.71
CA LEU A 54 -10.95 -9.16 -10.37
C LEU A 54 -12.22 -8.32 -10.26
N THR A 55 -13.33 -8.88 -10.70
CA THR A 55 -14.66 -8.25 -10.60
C THR A 55 -15.40 -8.61 -9.30
N ALA A 56 -14.88 -9.59 -8.55
CA ALA A 56 -15.41 -10.01 -7.26
C ALA A 56 -14.28 -10.56 -6.37
N LEU A 57 -14.47 -10.50 -5.06
CA LEU A 57 -13.53 -11.01 -4.07
C LEU A 57 -13.43 -12.56 -4.13
N PRO A 58 -12.22 -13.13 -4.34
CA PRO A 58 -12.00 -14.58 -4.38
C PRO A 58 -12.44 -15.33 -3.12
N LYS A 59 -12.62 -16.64 -3.23
CA LYS A 59 -13.00 -17.47 -2.07
C LYS A 59 -11.90 -17.61 -1.03
N SER A 60 -10.63 -17.73 -1.44
CA SER A 60 -9.48 -17.92 -0.55
C SER A 60 -8.23 -17.27 -1.13
N MET A 61 -7.45 -16.62 -0.27
CA MET A 61 -6.18 -15.96 -0.59
C MET A 61 -5.18 -16.30 0.52
N ASP A 62 -3.89 -16.24 0.22
CA ASP A 62 -2.84 -16.49 1.21
C ASP A 62 -2.41 -15.17 1.86
N ILE A 63 -2.39 -14.09 1.08
CA ILE A 63 -2.11 -12.72 1.55
C ILE A 63 -3.16 -11.76 1.02
N VAL A 64 -3.64 -10.87 1.88
CA VAL A 64 -4.50 -9.73 1.53
C VAL A 64 -3.81 -8.43 1.92
N VAL A 65 -3.60 -7.55 0.95
CA VAL A 65 -2.95 -6.25 1.11
C VAL A 65 -3.99 -5.15 1.00
N LEU A 66 -4.04 -4.30 2.02
CA LEU A 66 -4.98 -3.19 2.15
C LEU A 66 -4.18 -1.89 2.31
N GLU A 67 -4.71 -0.78 1.79
CA GLU A 67 -4.16 0.55 2.07
C GLU A 67 -5.26 1.53 2.42
N GLY A 68 -5.09 2.23 3.55
CA GLY A 68 -5.97 3.31 3.98
C GLY A 68 -6.03 3.45 5.49
N GLY A 69 -6.48 4.63 5.96
CA GLY A 69 -6.81 4.82 7.38
C GLY A 69 -8.00 3.94 7.81
N PRO A 70 -8.18 3.70 9.13
CA PRO A 70 -9.27 2.89 9.65
C PRO A 70 -10.67 3.28 9.16
N ALA A 71 -10.98 4.58 9.14
CA ALA A 71 -12.27 5.08 8.69
C ALA A 71 -12.47 4.81 7.20
N ALA A 72 -11.48 5.16 6.38
CA ALA A 72 -11.52 4.96 4.93
C ALA A 72 -11.66 3.49 4.55
N LEU A 73 -10.92 2.58 5.20
CA LEU A 73 -11.06 1.14 4.96
C LEU A 73 -12.43 0.63 5.40
N THR A 74 -12.98 1.14 6.50
CA THR A 74 -14.31 0.73 6.98
C THR A 74 -15.42 1.20 6.04
N GLU A 75 -15.37 2.46 5.59
CA GLU A 75 -16.33 3.05 4.66
C GLU A 75 -16.40 2.30 3.34
N ASN A 76 -15.25 1.88 2.81
CA ASN A 76 -15.16 1.09 1.57
C ASN A 76 -15.44 -0.42 1.78
N GLY A 77 -15.77 -0.86 3.01
CA GLY A 77 -16.04 -2.27 3.31
C GLY A 77 -14.80 -3.17 3.35
N TRP A 78 -13.61 -2.59 3.36
CA TRP A 78 -12.31 -3.28 3.36
C TRP A 78 -11.58 -3.25 4.71
N GLY A 79 -12.27 -2.86 5.78
CA GLY A 79 -11.70 -2.84 7.13
C GLY A 79 -11.05 -4.17 7.52
N VAL A 80 -9.95 -4.11 8.28
CA VAL A 80 -9.15 -5.28 8.67
C VAL A 80 -10.01 -6.40 9.28
N ALA A 81 -10.98 -6.06 10.15
CA ALA A 81 -11.88 -7.02 10.76
C ALA A 81 -12.81 -7.71 9.73
N ALA A 82 -13.26 -6.98 8.70
CA ALA A 82 -14.08 -7.56 7.63
C ALA A 82 -13.25 -8.52 6.77
N MET A 83 -12.02 -8.13 6.42
CA MET A 83 -11.11 -8.98 5.66
C MET A 83 -10.70 -10.22 6.45
N ARG A 84 -10.47 -10.12 7.77
CA ARG A 84 -10.19 -11.27 8.64
C ARG A 84 -11.34 -12.26 8.70
N ARG A 85 -12.59 -11.79 8.75
CA ARG A 85 -13.76 -12.69 8.68
C ARG A 85 -13.87 -13.39 7.34
N ARG A 86 -13.50 -12.71 6.24
CA ARG A 86 -13.61 -13.24 4.88
C ARG A 86 -12.50 -14.23 4.54
N TYR A 87 -11.30 -13.97 5.05
CA TYR A 87 -10.07 -14.71 4.81
C TYR A 87 -9.43 -15.08 6.16
N PRO A 88 -10.02 -16.05 6.90
CA PRO A 88 -9.58 -16.38 8.26
C PRO A 88 -8.12 -16.83 8.32
N ASP A 89 -7.65 -17.53 7.29
CA ASP A 89 -6.31 -18.13 7.24
C ASP A 89 -5.27 -17.25 6.52
N ALA A 90 -5.67 -16.13 5.91
CA ALA A 90 -4.75 -15.28 5.15
C ALA A 90 -3.91 -14.37 6.07
N ALA A 91 -2.68 -14.07 5.68
CA ALA A 91 -1.99 -12.89 6.22
C ALA A 91 -2.72 -11.62 5.76
N ILE A 92 -3.00 -10.69 6.68
CA ILE A 92 -3.60 -9.39 6.34
C ILE A 92 -2.57 -8.31 6.61
N VAL A 93 -2.13 -7.67 5.54
CA VAL A 93 -1.15 -6.59 5.56
C VAL A 93 -1.88 -5.28 5.32
N ALA A 94 -2.01 -4.46 6.36
CA ALA A 94 -2.66 -3.15 6.27
C ALA A 94 -1.60 -2.04 6.27
N LEU A 95 -1.47 -1.37 5.13
CA LEU A 95 -0.71 -0.14 5.00
C LEU A 95 -1.60 1.03 5.39
N SER A 96 -1.06 1.96 6.16
CA SER A 96 -1.77 3.19 6.49
C SER A 96 -0.78 4.31 6.75
N PRO A 97 -1.14 5.57 6.45
CA PRO A 97 -0.25 6.70 6.65
C PRO A 97 0.32 6.81 8.07
N TYR A 98 -0.54 6.58 9.08
CA TYR A 98 -0.20 6.78 10.51
C TYR A 98 -0.53 5.57 11.40
N GLY A 99 -0.81 4.40 10.80
CA GLY A 99 -1.23 3.20 11.54
C GLY A 99 -2.75 3.01 11.58
N GLN A 100 -3.19 1.79 11.91
CA GLN A 100 -4.61 1.45 12.05
C GLN A 100 -5.22 1.84 13.42
N THR A 101 -4.42 2.44 14.31
CA THR A 101 -4.81 2.78 15.68
C THR A 101 -4.10 4.05 16.13
N GLY A 102 -4.58 4.66 17.20
CA GLY A 102 -4.01 5.88 17.76
C GLY A 102 -4.72 7.15 17.29
N PRO A 103 -4.36 8.32 17.87
CA PRO A 103 -5.07 9.58 17.64
C PRO A 103 -4.91 10.12 16.21
N ASP A 104 -3.89 9.64 15.50
CA ASP A 104 -3.50 10.15 14.18
C ASP A 104 -3.92 9.23 13.04
N ALA A 105 -4.55 8.08 13.34
CA ALA A 105 -4.81 7.00 12.40
C ALA A 105 -5.58 7.44 11.13
N ASP A 106 -6.49 8.41 11.29
CA ASP A 106 -7.32 8.96 10.22
C ASP A 106 -6.92 10.40 9.82
N LYS A 107 -5.72 10.87 10.21
CA LYS A 107 -5.23 12.16 9.75
C LYS A 107 -5.05 12.14 8.22
N PRO A 108 -5.47 13.20 7.50
CA PRO A 108 -5.20 13.33 6.08
C PRO A 108 -3.71 13.23 5.78
N ALA A 109 -3.37 12.54 4.69
CA ALA A 109 -2.00 12.33 4.29
C ALA A 109 -1.85 12.42 2.76
N THR A 110 -0.73 12.99 2.36
CA THR A 110 -0.15 12.96 1.02
C THR A 110 1.33 12.61 1.14
N ASP A 111 1.96 12.25 0.03
CA ASP A 111 3.41 11.98 0.02
C ASP A 111 4.22 13.15 0.59
N LEU A 112 3.83 14.41 0.31
CA LEU A 112 4.46 15.60 0.90
C LEU A 112 4.39 15.58 2.43
N THR A 113 3.19 15.39 2.99
CA THR A 113 3.01 15.44 4.44
C THR A 113 3.74 14.30 5.15
N LEU A 114 3.76 13.10 4.55
CA LEU A 114 4.45 11.94 5.12
C LEU A 114 5.98 12.07 5.00
N PHE A 115 6.45 12.61 3.88
CA PHE A 115 7.87 12.91 3.68
C PHE A 115 8.41 13.89 4.73
N CYS A 116 7.63 14.93 5.07
CA CYS A 116 7.99 15.85 6.15
C CYS A 116 7.82 15.21 7.54
N ALA A 117 6.70 14.52 7.80
CA ALA A 117 6.41 13.93 9.11
C ALA A 117 7.40 12.81 9.51
N SER A 118 7.93 12.07 8.54
CA SER A 118 8.95 11.03 8.75
C SER A 118 10.35 11.58 9.06
N ALA A 119 10.53 12.92 9.03
CA ALA A 119 11.80 13.61 9.13
C ALA A 119 12.82 13.30 8.00
N ILE A 120 12.47 12.50 6.99
CA ILE A 120 13.33 12.25 5.82
C ILE A 120 13.65 13.56 5.09
N ALA A 121 12.70 14.50 5.04
CA ALA A 121 12.93 15.85 4.52
C ALA A 121 14.14 16.56 5.16
N ARG A 122 14.47 16.23 6.42
CA ARG A 122 15.63 16.77 7.13
C ARG A 122 16.92 15.98 6.91
N CYS A 123 16.88 14.85 6.22
CA CYS A 123 18.05 14.01 5.97
C CYS A 123 18.60 14.16 4.54
N LEU A 124 17.93 14.93 3.68
CA LEU A 124 18.33 15.15 2.30
C LEU A 124 18.87 16.57 2.08
N THR A 125 19.64 16.75 1.01
CA THR A 125 20.08 18.07 0.54
C THR A 125 18.90 18.86 -0.03
N GLY A 126 18.95 20.19 0.09
CA GLY A 126 17.85 21.06 -0.38
C GLY A 126 16.75 21.26 0.67
N GLN A 127 17.13 21.27 1.95
CA GLN A 127 16.24 21.67 3.03
C GLN A 127 15.82 23.14 2.82
N VAL A 128 14.56 23.41 3.15
CA VAL A 128 14.04 24.78 3.18
C VAL A 128 14.27 25.33 4.59
N ASP A 129 15.21 26.27 4.71
CA ASP A 129 15.49 26.97 5.97
C ASP A 129 14.54 28.17 6.17
N ASP A 130 14.07 28.78 5.09
CA ASP A 130 13.09 29.87 5.12
C ASP A 130 11.66 29.32 5.15
N LEU A 131 11.00 29.44 6.31
CA LEU A 131 9.63 28.96 6.50
C LEU A 131 8.57 29.74 5.70
N SER A 132 8.94 30.83 5.02
CA SER A 132 8.06 31.53 4.09
C SER A 132 7.98 30.87 2.71
N GLU A 133 8.94 30.00 2.37
CA GLU A 133 8.92 29.23 1.13
C GLU A 133 7.95 28.04 1.21
N ALA A 134 7.44 27.62 0.04
CA ALA A 134 6.54 26.48 -0.03
C ALA A 134 7.28 25.18 0.34
N PRO A 135 6.62 24.24 1.05
CA PRO A 135 7.23 22.95 1.37
C PRO A 135 7.60 22.18 0.10
N VAL A 136 8.78 21.58 0.10
CA VAL A 136 9.25 20.73 -1.00
C VAL A 136 9.27 19.26 -0.59
N ARG A 137 9.19 18.39 -1.59
CA ARG A 137 9.39 16.95 -1.43
C ARG A 137 10.25 16.41 -2.55
N ALA A 138 10.81 15.22 -2.33
CA ALA A 138 11.36 14.43 -3.41
C ALA A 138 10.28 14.15 -4.48
N VAL A 139 10.72 14.03 -5.73
CA VAL A 139 9.84 13.70 -6.86
C VAL A 139 9.27 12.28 -6.71
N GLY A 140 8.05 12.07 -7.22
CA GLY A 140 7.40 10.76 -7.23
C GLY A 140 6.53 10.51 -5.99
N GLU A 141 6.39 9.25 -5.58
CA GLU A 141 5.52 8.83 -4.47
C GLU A 141 6.35 8.03 -3.46
N GLN A 142 7.34 8.67 -2.85
CA GLN A 142 8.39 7.99 -2.08
C GLN A 142 7.84 7.18 -0.90
N SER A 143 6.86 7.75 -0.20
CA SER A 143 6.20 7.13 0.94
C SER A 143 5.44 5.86 0.52
N ALA A 144 4.80 5.89 -0.66
CA ALA A 144 4.12 4.71 -1.21
C ALA A 144 5.12 3.60 -1.54
N PHE A 145 6.26 3.93 -2.14
CA PHE A 145 7.30 2.93 -2.44
C PHE A 145 7.93 2.34 -1.18
N ILE A 146 8.31 3.17 -0.21
CA ILE A 146 8.90 2.72 1.04
C ILE A 146 7.90 1.87 1.84
N GLY A 147 6.67 2.36 2.00
CA GLY A 147 5.60 1.64 2.70
C GLY A 147 5.23 0.33 2.01
N GLY A 148 5.12 0.34 0.68
CA GLY A 148 4.84 -0.84 -0.14
C GLY A 148 5.91 -1.92 -0.06
N LEU A 149 7.19 -1.52 -0.07
CA LEU A 149 8.31 -2.44 0.12
C LEU A 149 8.30 -3.03 1.54
N ALA A 150 8.14 -2.20 2.57
CA ALA A 150 8.04 -2.66 3.95
C ALA A 150 6.87 -3.64 4.13
N ALA A 151 5.73 -3.37 3.50
CA ALA A 151 4.56 -4.24 3.52
C ALA A 151 4.80 -5.57 2.82
N ALA A 152 5.49 -5.58 1.67
CA ALA A 152 5.87 -6.82 1.00
C ALA A 152 6.79 -7.67 1.88
N CYS A 153 7.79 -7.06 2.52
CA CYS A 153 8.66 -7.75 3.47
C CYS A 153 7.89 -8.33 4.66
N ALA A 154 6.99 -7.55 5.26
CA ALA A 154 6.14 -8.02 6.35
C ALA A 154 5.21 -9.17 5.90
N GLY A 155 4.62 -9.07 4.71
CA GLY A 155 3.76 -10.11 4.15
C GLY A 155 4.49 -11.40 3.83
N MET A 156 5.76 -11.34 3.40
CA MET A 156 6.60 -12.53 3.19
C MET A 156 7.03 -13.21 4.50
N HIS A 157 6.98 -12.49 5.63
CA HIS A 157 7.33 -13.03 6.94
C HIS A 157 6.16 -13.71 7.66
N ALA A 158 4.93 -13.26 7.39
CA ALA A 158 3.70 -13.69 8.07
C ALA A 158 3.30 -15.13 7.73
#